data_AF-A0AAW2Z8P6-F1
#
_entry.id   AF-A0AAW2Z8P6-F1
#
_cell.length_a   1.000
_cell.length_b   1.000
_cell.length_c   1.000
_cell.angle_alpha   90.00
_cell.angle_beta   90.00
_cell.angle_gamma   90.00
#
_symmetry.space_group_name_H-M   'P 1'
#
loop_
_entity.id
_entity.type
_entity.pdbx_description
1 polymer ?
#
loop_
_entity_poly.entity_id
_entity_poly.type
_entity_poly.pdbx_seq_one_letter_code
_entity_poly.pdbx_strand_id
1 'polypeptide(L)'
;MSVGWFIVLLLGFAPIILVYLTSGNNQNNNRQRNGQDNRNNNNSNNSTGGKQVSKKNFFYSNWKIVLLINTFMEDNLQAIKEEHLKLLFTLAKECDLYLVAKVTSDEQEKIISSTVKSSTADGSSIIDAGLNENKILFCETDRGKIAIARQIEPHLYVDSDAEVVKELERFLPLVAQVTPSNTTTIKASSAKITTPSIVELFEAIHSRKV
;
A
#
# COMPACT_ATOMS: atom_id res chain seq x y z
N MET A 1 -50.83 0.10 -5.56
CA MET A 1 -49.40 -0.02 -5.16
C MET A 1 -49.16 1.03 -4.09
N SER A 2 -48.84 0.58 -2.88
CA SER A 2 -48.99 1.36 -1.64
C SER A 2 -47.92 2.44 -1.51
N VAL A 3 -48.37 3.67 -1.25
CA VAL A 3 -47.58 4.90 -1.03
C VAL A 3 -46.75 4.84 0.27
N GLY A 4 -46.89 3.77 1.07
CA GLY A 4 -46.25 3.61 2.38
C GLY A 4 -44.73 3.38 2.37
N TRP A 5 -44.13 3.03 1.24
CA TRP A 5 -42.68 2.76 1.18
C TRP A 5 -41.81 4.02 1.09
N PHE A 6 -42.35 5.17 0.68
CA PHE A 6 -41.56 6.39 0.55
C PHE A 6 -41.28 7.09 1.90
N ILE A 7 -42.10 6.86 2.93
CA ILE A 7 -41.92 7.49 4.25
C ILE A 7 -40.76 6.84 5.02
N VAL A 8 -40.50 5.55 4.82
CA VAL A 8 -39.40 4.83 5.48
C VAL A 8 -38.02 5.27 4.94
N LEU A 9 -37.96 5.75 3.70
CA LEU A 9 -36.71 6.23 3.09
C LEU A 9 -36.28 7.64 3.57
N LEU A 10 -37.21 8.48 4.03
CA LEU A 10 -36.90 9.85 4.46
C LEU A 10 -36.43 9.95 5.93
N LEU A 11 -36.78 8.98 6.78
CA LEU A 11 -36.39 8.97 8.20
C LEU A 11 -35.01 8.34 8.46
N GLY A 12 -34.45 7.58 7.51
CA GLY A 12 -33.17 6.90 7.67
C GLY A 12 -31.92 7.77 7.44
N PHE A 13 -32.05 8.91 6.77
CA PHE A 13 -30.93 9.79 6.43
C PHE A 13 -30.77 11.02 7.34
N ALA A 14 -31.72 11.26 8.25
CA ALA A 14 -31.66 12.35 9.22
C ALA A 14 -30.37 12.39 10.08
N PRO A 15 -29.78 11.26 10.54
CA PRO A 15 -28.55 11.33 11.34
C PRO A 15 -27.28 11.62 10.51
N ILE A 16 -27.30 11.41 9.19
CA ILE A 16 -26.12 11.64 8.32
C ILE A 16 -26.00 13.12 7.92
N ILE A 17 -27.13 13.82 7.78
CA ILE A 17 -27.14 15.26 7.47
C ILE A 17 -26.70 16.11 8.68
N LEU A 18 -26.95 15.64 9.92
CA LEU A 18 -26.56 16.37 11.14
C LEU A 18 -25.02 16.40 11.35
N VAL A 19 -24.31 15.33 10.97
CA VAL A 19 -22.84 15.26 11.06
C VAL A 19 -22.18 16.14 10.02
N TYR A 20 -22.80 16.32 8.84
CA TYR A 20 -22.23 17.15 7.79
C TYR A 20 -22.35 18.67 8.06
N LEU A 21 -23.30 19.09 8.92
CA LEU A 21 -23.50 20.51 9.25
C LEU A 21 -22.74 21.00 10.48
N THR A 22 -22.07 20.12 11.24
CA THR A 22 -21.32 20.52 12.46
C THR A 22 -19.82 20.70 12.28
N SER A 23 -19.26 20.41 11.10
CA SER A 23 -17.83 20.62 10.84
C SER A 23 -17.55 21.99 10.22
N GLY A 24 -17.80 23.06 11.00
CA GLY A 24 -17.58 24.43 10.55
C GLY A 24 -17.40 25.40 11.70
N ASN A 25 -16.21 25.43 12.29
CA ASN A 25 -15.53 26.63 12.80
C ASN A 25 -14.29 26.23 13.59
N ASN A 26 -13.10 26.47 13.04
CA ASN A 26 -11.95 26.71 13.89
C ASN A 26 -11.45 28.11 13.61
N GLN A 27 -11.77 28.99 14.56
CA GLN A 27 -11.46 30.40 14.54
C GLN A 27 -9.95 30.60 14.64
N ASN A 28 -9.47 31.42 13.72
CA ASN A 28 -8.23 32.18 13.83
C ASN A 28 -8.12 32.82 15.21
N ASN A 29 -7.06 32.50 15.94
CA ASN A 29 -6.62 33.33 17.06
C ASN A 29 -5.22 33.86 16.81
N ASN A 30 -5.22 35.11 16.36
CA ASN A 30 -4.11 36.05 16.46
C ASN A 30 -3.50 36.02 17.86
N ARG A 31 -2.20 35.74 17.93
CA ARG A 31 -1.35 36.24 19.01
C ARG A 31 -0.30 37.16 18.40
N GLN A 32 -0.63 38.44 18.37
CA GLN A 32 0.35 39.51 18.38
C GLN A 32 1.04 39.53 19.74
N ARG A 33 2.38 39.53 19.74
CA ARG A 33 3.17 40.18 20.79
C ARG A 33 4.48 40.69 20.21
N ASN A 34 4.51 42.01 20.06
CA ASN A 34 5.60 42.99 20.11
C ASN A 34 7.06 42.52 20.04
N GLY A 35 7.83 43.28 19.23
CA GLY A 35 8.99 43.97 19.79
C GLY A 35 10.24 44.01 18.93
N GLN A 36 10.44 45.17 18.30
CA GLN A 36 11.73 45.86 18.07
C GLN A 36 12.70 45.36 16.99
N ASP A 37 12.78 46.19 15.95
CA ASP A 37 14.00 46.85 15.46
C ASP A 37 15.27 46.00 15.37
N ASN A 38 15.63 45.63 14.14
CA ASN A 38 16.95 46.03 13.66
C ASN A 38 17.02 46.07 12.13
N ARG A 39 17.33 47.27 11.62
CA ARG A 39 17.88 47.46 10.29
C ARG A 39 19.19 46.69 10.22
N ASN A 40 19.31 45.77 9.27
CA ASN A 40 20.57 45.64 8.56
C ASN A 40 20.34 45.21 7.12
N ASN A 41 20.61 46.17 6.26
CA ASN A 41 20.71 46.07 4.83
C ASN A 41 22.02 45.32 4.54
N ASN A 42 21.95 44.11 4.00
CA ASN A 42 23.09 43.48 3.34
C ASN A 42 22.61 42.58 2.20
N ASN A 43 22.64 43.21 1.03
CA ASN A 43 23.01 42.66 -0.26
C ASN A 43 23.57 41.22 -0.23
N SER A 44 22.83 40.27 -0.80
CA SER A 44 23.43 39.11 -1.45
C SER A 44 22.46 38.55 -2.49
N ASN A 45 22.87 38.66 -3.74
CA ASN A 45 22.31 37.92 -4.85
C ASN A 45 22.27 36.43 -4.50
N ASN A 46 21.11 35.79 -4.62
CA ASN A 46 21.04 34.45 -5.21
C ASN A 46 19.60 34.08 -5.52
N SER A 47 19.36 33.93 -6.82
CA SER A 47 18.27 33.15 -7.38
C SER A 47 18.28 31.74 -6.78
N THR A 48 17.38 31.46 -5.86
CA THR A 48 16.99 30.10 -5.52
C THR A 48 15.57 29.89 -6.01
N GLY A 49 15.50 29.36 -7.23
CA GLY A 49 14.29 28.75 -7.74
C GLY A 49 13.74 27.82 -6.67
N GLY A 50 12.49 28.07 -6.27
CA GLY A 50 11.72 27.08 -5.54
C GLY A 50 11.79 25.81 -6.37
N LYS A 51 12.56 24.83 -5.89
CA LYS A 51 12.48 23.46 -6.39
C LYS A 51 11.06 23.03 -6.11
N GLN A 52 10.17 23.22 -7.09
CA GLN A 52 9.03 22.35 -7.23
C GLN A 52 9.62 20.95 -7.18
N VAL A 53 9.40 20.25 -6.07
CA VAL A 53 9.70 18.83 -5.98
C VAL A 53 8.85 18.22 -7.07
N SER A 54 9.48 17.95 -8.22
CA SER A 54 8.84 17.25 -9.33
C SER A 54 8.27 15.99 -8.71
N LYS A 55 6.94 15.86 -8.66
CA LYS A 55 6.29 14.61 -8.29
C LYS A 55 6.94 13.56 -9.20
N LYS A 56 7.79 12.71 -8.64
CA LYS A 56 8.33 11.58 -9.38
C LYS A 56 7.11 10.76 -9.73
N ASN A 57 6.72 10.75 -11.01
CA ASN A 57 5.59 9.95 -11.45
C ASN A 57 5.91 8.51 -11.06
N PHE A 58 5.22 8.01 -10.04
CA PHE A 58 5.38 6.64 -9.61
C PHE A 58 4.73 5.79 -10.70
N PHE A 59 5.55 4.99 -11.39
CA PHE A 59 5.11 4.25 -12.59
C PHE A 59 3.90 3.34 -12.32
N TYR A 60 3.68 2.97 -11.06
CA TYR A 60 2.61 2.07 -10.62
C TYR A 60 1.43 2.76 -9.94
N SER A 61 1.28 4.09 -10.04
CA SER A 61 0.34 4.87 -9.19
C SER A 61 -1.16 4.56 -9.34
N ASN A 62 -1.53 3.55 -10.14
CA ASN A 62 -2.89 3.04 -10.31
C ASN A 62 -2.94 1.49 -10.37
N TRP A 63 -1.83 0.82 -10.07
CA TRP A 63 -1.77 -0.64 -10.16
C TRP A 63 -2.46 -1.26 -8.94
N LYS A 64 -3.34 -2.21 -9.21
CA LYS A 64 -3.72 -3.28 -8.28
C LYS A 64 -2.54 -4.23 -8.09
N ILE A 65 -1.98 -4.30 -6.88
CA ILE A 65 -0.82 -5.13 -6.56
C ILE A 65 -1.22 -6.10 -5.45
N VAL A 66 -0.93 -7.39 -5.63
CA VAL A 66 -1.13 -8.41 -4.61
C VAL A 66 0.23 -8.93 -4.17
N LEU A 67 0.51 -8.88 -2.87
CA LEU A 67 1.74 -9.37 -2.26
C LEU A 67 1.45 -10.47 -1.25
N LEU A 68 2.18 -11.58 -1.31
CA LEU A 68 2.16 -12.59 -0.25
C LEU A 68 2.98 -12.08 0.96
N ILE A 69 2.32 -11.69 2.04
CA ILE A 69 2.97 -11.06 3.18
C ILE A 69 3.91 -12.01 3.95
N ASN A 70 3.64 -13.32 3.91
CA ASN A 70 4.50 -14.32 4.55
C ASN A 70 5.97 -14.24 4.08
N THR A 71 6.20 -13.80 2.84
CA THR A 71 7.55 -13.68 2.26
C THR A 71 8.35 -12.52 2.87
N PHE A 72 7.67 -11.48 3.38
CA PHE A 72 8.29 -10.25 3.87
C PHE A 72 8.40 -10.18 5.40
N MET A 73 7.79 -11.15 6.08
CA MET A 73 7.84 -11.26 7.54
C MET A 73 9.09 -12.00 8.01
N GLU A 74 9.44 -11.79 9.28
CA GLU A 74 10.39 -12.62 10.00
C GLU A 74 9.82 -14.02 10.25
N ASP A 75 10.69 -14.98 10.59
CA ASP A 75 10.30 -16.40 10.78
C ASP A 75 9.23 -16.61 11.86
N ASN A 76 9.13 -15.68 12.82
CA ASN A 76 8.13 -15.71 13.89
C ASN A 76 6.82 -15.00 13.53
N LEU A 77 6.72 -14.39 12.34
CA LEU A 77 5.59 -13.58 11.85
C LEU A 77 5.25 -12.33 12.68
N GLN A 78 6.06 -11.99 13.70
CA GLN A 78 5.77 -10.89 14.62
C GLN A 78 6.26 -9.54 14.11
N ALA A 79 7.18 -9.54 13.14
CA ALA A 79 7.72 -8.35 12.52
C ALA A 79 7.82 -8.51 11.00
N ILE A 80 7.74 -7.37 10.30
CA ILE A 80 8.07 -7.26 8.88
C ILE A 80 9.52 -6.79 8.79
N LYS A 81 10.30 -7.41 7.90
CA LYS A 81 11.72 -7.05 7.71
C LYS A 81 11.85 -5.56 7.35
N GLU A 82 12.74 -4.86 8.04
CA GLU A 82 12.92 -3.40 7.87
C GLU A 82 13.22 -3.00 6.41
N GLU A 83 13.99 -3.83 5.70
CA GLU A 83 14.31 -3.63 4.28
C GLU A 83 13.09 -3.56 3.36
N HIS A 84 11.96 -4.14 3.76
CA HIS A 84 10.72 -4.16 2.98
C HIS A 84 9.70 -3.12 3.44
N LEU A 85 9.80 -2.63 4.69
CA LEU A 85 8.86 -1.66 5.25
C LEU A 85 8.75 -0.41 4.38
N LYS A 86 9.87 0.26 4.07
CA LYS A 86 9.85 1.49 3.27
C LYS A 86 9.16 1.32 1.92
N LEU A 87 9.33 0.16 1.29
CA LEU A 87 8.67 -0.15 0.03
C LEU A 87 7.17 -0.37 0.23
N LEU A 88 6.76 -1.17 1.23
CA LEU A 88 5.35 -1.40 1.55
C LEU A 88 4.59 -0.10 1.82
N PHE A 89 5.19 0.85 2.55
CA PHE A 89 4.62 2.18 2.78
C PHE A 89 4.43 2.95 1.48
N THR A 90 5.41 2.89 0.58
CA THR A 90 5.33 3.55 -0.73
C THR A 90 4.22 2.92 -1.59
N LEU A 91 4.11 1.59 -1.58
CA LEU A 91 3.06 0.88 -2.32
C LEU A 91 1.68 1.13 -1.75
N ALA A 92 1.52 1.13 -0.42
CA ALA A 92 0.24 1.42 0.24
C ALA A 92 -0.27 2.83 -0.08
N LYS A 93 0.65 3.78 -0.26
CA LYS A 93 0.32 5.17 -0.57
C LYS A 93 -0.06 5.41 -2.03
N GLU A 94 0.67 4.77 -2.95
CA GLU A 94 0.59 5.08 -4.38
C GLU A 94 -0.21 4.03 -5.16
N CYS A 95 -0.41 2.82 -4.64
CA CYS A 95 -1.01 1.71 -5.37
C CYS A 95 -2.27 1.18 -4.66
N ASP A 96 -3.08 0.43 -5.41
CA ASP A 96 -4.14 -0.37 -4.81
C ASP A 96 -3.57 -1.70 -4.29
N LEU A 97 -3.08 -1.67 -3.04
CA LEU A 97 -2.34 -2.76 -2.43
C LEU A 97 -3.26 -3.77 -1.71
N TYR A 98 -3.05 -5.05 -2.01
CA TYR A 98 -3.63 -6.20 -1.34
C TYR A 98 -2.52 -7.04 -0.71
N LEU A 99 -2.68 -7.39 0.56
CA LEU A 99 -1.79 -8.30 1.27
C LEU A 99 -2.53 -9.62 1.43
N VAL A 100 -1.95 -10.70 0.92
CA VAL A 100 -2.48 -12.06 1.10
C VAL A 100 -1.54 -12.79 2.04
N ALA A 101 -2.09 -13.57 2.97
CA ALA A 101 -1.34 -14.45 3.84
C ALA A 101 -1.86 -15.88 3.73
N LYS A 102 -0.94 -16.85 3.65
CA LYS A 102 -1.23 -18.25 3.92
C LYS A 102 -1.05 -18.50 5.41
N VAL A 103 -2.08 -18.99 6.10
CA VAL A 103 -2.10 -19.25 7.54
C VAL A 103 -2.53 -20.68 7.81
N THR A 104 -2.10 -21.25 8.93
CA THR A 104 -2.51 -22.59 9.38
C THR A 104 -3.39 -22.54 10.63
N SER A 105 -3.63 -21.36 11.19
CA SER A 105 -4.48 -21.17 12.37
C SER A 105 -4.97 -19.72 12.50
N ASP A 106 -6.09 -19.55 13.21
CA ASP A 106 -6.64 -18.23 13.59
C ASP A 106 -5.65 -17.41 14.44
N GLU A 107 -4.74 -18.08 15.17
CA GLU A 107 -3.69 -17.42 15.93
C GLU A 107 -2.69 -16.73 15.01
N GLN A 108 -2.26 -17.39 13.93
CA GLN A 108 -1.38 -16.79 12.93
C GLN A 108 -2.08 -15.63 12.21
N GLU A 109 -3.36 -15.75 11.89
CA GLU A 109 -4.14 -14.65 11.32
C GLU A 109 -4.12 -13.42 12.23
N LYS A 110 -4.37 -13.61 13.54
CA LYS A 110 -4.32 -12.53 14.52
C LYS A 110 -2.93 -11.92 14.63
N ILE A 111 -1.87 -12.73 14.68
CA ILE A 111 -0.49 -12.26 14.73
C ILE A 111 -0.19 -11.41 13.50
N ILE A 112 -0.39 -11.93 12.28
CA ILE A 112 -0.12 -11.20 11.04
C ILE A 112 -0.93 -9.91 10.97
N SER A 113 -2.23 -9.96 11.29
CA SER A 113 -3.10 -8.77 11.29
C SER A 113 -2.60 -7.71 12.27
N SER A 114 -2.25 -8.10 13.49
CA SER A 114 -1.69 -7.18 14.49
C SER A 114 -0.33 -6.61 14.08
N THR A 115 0.55 -7.44 13.52
CA THR A 115 1.87 -7.03 13.04
C THR A 115 1.76 -6.04 11.88
N VAL A 116 0.88 -6.27 10.91
CA VAL A 116 0.69 -5.31 9.80
C VAL A 116 0.18 -3.96 10.32
N LYS A 117 -0.72 -3.97 11.32
CA LYS A 117 -1.26 -2.76 11.93
C LYS A 117 -0.25 -2.03 12.81
N SER A 118 0.64 -2.74 13.50
CA SER A 118 1.63 -2.16 14.41
C SER A 118 2.97 -1.85 13.74
N SER A 119 3.24 -2.37 12.54
CA SER A 119 4.47 -2.15 11.80
C SER A 119 4.62 -0.67 11.42
N THR A 120 5.71 -0.05 11.88
CA THR A 120 6.01 1.36 11.61
C THR A 120 7.39 1.52 10.99
N ALA A 121 7.51 2.42 10.00
CA ALA A 121 8.81 2.78 9.40
C ALA A 121 9.32 4.14 9.91
N ASP A 122 8.41 5.05 10.26
CA ASP A 122 8.71 6.43 10.70
C ASP A 122 7.69 6.94 11.75
N GLY A 123 7.18 6.03 12.59
CA GLY A 123 6.12 6.33 13.57
C GLY A 123 4.69 6.39 13.00
N SER A 124 4.52 6.16 11.69
CA SER A 124 3.23 5.89 11.05
C SER A 124 3.10 4.40 10.77
N SER A 125 1.89 3.84 10.85
CA SER A 125 1.62 2.46 10.46
C SER A 125 1.41 2.31 8.94
N ILE A 126 1.49 1.08 8.43
CA ILE A 126 1.18 0.80 7.01
C ILE A 126 -0.27 1.16 6.67
N ILE A 127 -1.18 1.04 7.64
CA ILE A 127 -2.59 1.44 7.50
C ILE A 127 -2.69 2.96 7.34
N ASP A 128 -1.96 3.72 8.16
CA ASP A 128 -1.90 5.19 8.06
C ASP A 128 -1.29 5.65 6.73
N ALA A 129 -0.42 4.83 6.13
CA ALA A 129 0.17 5.10 4.82
C ALA A 129 -0.83 4.92 3.66
N GLY A 130 -1.98 4.28 3.88
CA GLY A 130 -3.05 4.12 2.88
C GLY A 130 -3.54 2.69 2.67
N LEU A 131 -2.97 1.69 3.35
CA LEU A 131 -3.44 0.31 3.21
C LEU A 131 -4.83 0.15 3.86
N ASN A 132 -5.80 -0.34 3.09
CA ASN A 132 -7.12 -0.68 3.61
C ASN A 132 -7.06 -2.03 4.36
N GLU A 133 -7.47 -2.06 5.62
CA GLU A 133 -7.50 -3.28 6.44
C GLU A 133 -8.30 -4.42 5.80
N ASN A 134 -9.36 -4.10 5.04
CA ASN A 134 -10.18 -5.10 4.34
C ASN A 134 -9.48 -5.74 3.13
N LYS A 135 -8.26 -5.28 2.79
CA LYS A 135 -7.41 -5.83 1.73
C LYS A 135 -6.27 -6.70 2.29
N ILE A 136 -6.31 -6.99 3.59
CA ILE A 136 -5.51 -8.02 4.23
C ILE A 136 -6.34 -9.30 4.23
N LEU A 137 -5.97 -10.23 3.36
CA LEU A 137 -6.74 -11.44 3.07
C LEU A 137 -5.97 -12.68 3.53
N PHE A 138 -6.70 -13.68 4.00
CA PHE A 138 -6.14 -14.90 4.54
C PHE A 138 -6.66 -16.12 3.78
N CYS A 139 -5.82 -17.14 3.68
CA CYS A 139 -6.19 -18.44 3.13
C CYS A 139 -5.35 -19.55 3.75
N GLU A 140 -5.81 -20.79 3.69
CA GLU A 140 -5.07 -21.92 4.28
C GLU A 140 -4.26 -22.71 3.24
N THR A 141 -4.57 -22.53 1.95
CA THR A 141 -4.05 -23.37 0.87
C THR A 141 -3.48 -22.55 -0.28
N ASP A 142 -2.57 -23.16 -1.03
CA ASP A 142 -2.00 -22.53 -2.24
C ASP A 142 -3.08 -22.33 -3.32
N ARG A 143 -4.07 -23.22 -3.37
CA ARG A 143 -5.28 -23.04 -4.18
C ARG A 143 -6.08 -21.81 -3.77
N GLY A 144 -6.15 -21.53 -2.46
CA GLY A 144 -6.74 -20.31 -1.91
C GLY A 144 -6.03 -19.05 -2.41
N LYS A 145 -4.68 -19.02 -2.38
CA LYS A 145 -3.88 -17.91 -2.94
C LYS A 145 -4.23 -17.66 -4.41
N ILE A 146 -4.26 -18.73 -5.21
CA ILE A 146 -4.59 -18.67 -6.64
C ILE A 146 -6.01 -18.14 -6.86
N ALA A 147 -6.99 -18.63 -6.11
CA ALA A 147 -8.38 -18.20 -6.22
C ALA A 147 -8.55 -16.72 -5.90
N ILE A 148 -7.95 -16.25 -4.79
CA ILE A 148 -7.95 -14.84 -4.39
C ILE A 148 -7.32 -13.97 -5.49
N ALA A 149 -6.13 -14.34 -5.97
CA ALA A 149 -5.42 -13.57 -6.99
C ALA A 149 -6.23 -13.45 -8.29
N ARG A 150 -6.90 -14.54 -8.71
CA ARG A 150 -7.75 -14.54 -9.90
C ARG A 150 -9.02 -13.71 -9.74
N GLN A 151 -9.58 -13.61 -8.54
CA GLN A 151 -10.75 -12.76 -8.29
C GLN A 151 -10.38 -11.28 -8.24
N ILE A 152 -9.21 -10.95 -7.70
CA ILE A 152 -8.71 -9.57 -7.63
C ILE A 152 -8.27 -9.07 -9.01
N GLU A 153 -7.74 -9.96 -9.86
CA GLU A 153 -7.13 -9.65 -11.16
C GLU A 153 -6.11 -8.51 -11.04
N PRO A 154 -5.02 -8.69 -10.28
CA PRO A 154 -4.02 -7.65 -10.09
C PRO A 154 -3.20 -7.41 -11.36
N HIS A 155 -2.62 -6.21 -11.45
CA HIS A 155 -1.62 -5.90 -12.46
C HIS A 155 -0.29 -6.60 -12.16
N LEU A 156 0.03 -6.76 -10.87
CA LEU A 156 1.21 -7.48 -10.39
C LEU A 156 0.85 -8.38 -9.21
N TYR A 157 1.18 -9.66 -9.32
CA TYR A 157 1.12 -10.62 -8.21
C TYR A 157 2.54 -11.03 -7.79
N VAL A 158 2.85 -11.02 -6.50
CA VAL A 158 4.17 -11.39 -5.97
C VAL A 158 4.04 -12.48 -4.89
N ASP A 159 4.78 -13.57 -5.04
CA ASP A 159 4.78 -14.72 -4.12
C ASP A 159 6.17 -15.36 -4.09
N SER A 160 6.49 -16.13 -3.04
CA SER A 160 7.73 -16.91 -2.97
C SER A 160 7.60 -18.31 -3.59
N ASP A 161 6.38 -18.82 -3.72
CA ASP A 161 6.07 -20.16 -4.21
C ASP A 161 6.09 -20.22 -5.76
N ALA A 162 7.04 -20.98 -6.28
CA ALA A 162 7.23 -21.15 -7.72
C ALA A 162 6.03 -21.78 -8.44
N GLU A 163 5.32 -22.70 -7.77
CA GLU A 163 4.20 -23.44 -8.37
C GLU A 163 2.99 -22.53 -8.52
N VAL A 164 2.69 -21.74 -7.49
CA VAL A 164 1.60 -20.76 -7.49
C VAL A 164 1.84 -19.68 -8.54
N VAL A 165 3.06 -19.12 -8.59
CA VAL A 165 3.44 -18.14 -9.60
C VAL A 165 3.26 -18.73 -11.00
N LYS A 166 3.80 -19.94 -11.25
CA LYS A 166 3.69 -20.62 -12.56
C LYS A 166 2.24 -20.90 -12.95
N GLU A 167 1.38 -21.21 -12.00
CA GLU A 167 -0.05 -21.39 -12.29
C GLU A 167 -0.70 -20.06 -12.69
N LEU A 168 -0.41 -18.98 -11.98
CA LEU A 168 -0.98 -17.65 -12.21
C LEU A 168 -0.46 -16.94 -13.47
N GLU A 169 0.71 -17.29 -14.00
CA GLU A 169 1.27 -16.74 -15.25
C GLU A 169 0.31 -16.79 -16.44
N ARG A 170 -0.61 -17.76 -16.48
CA ARG A 170 -1.57 -17.90 -17.58
C ARG A 170 -2.82 -17.03 -17.43
N PHE A 171 -3.05 -16.49 -16.23
CA PHE A 171 -4.26 -15.74 -15.88
C PHE A 171 -3.97 -14.26 -15.67
N LEU A 172 -2.76 -13.92 -15.22
CA LEU A 172 -2.39 -12.56 -14.81
C LEU A 172 -1.36 -11.95 -15.77
N PRO A 173 -1.41 -10.63 -15.99
CA PRO A 173 -0.53 -9.95 -16.94
C PRO A 173 0.93 -9.93 -16.48
N LEU A 174 1.17 -9.85 -15.17
CA LEU A 174 2.51 -9.88 -14.58
C LEU A 174 2.47 -10.59 -13.23
N VAL A 175 3.39 -11.53 -13.06
CA VAL A 175 3.64 -12.21 -11.80
C VAL A 175 5.13 -12.18 -11.50
N ALA A 176 5.47 -12.16 -10.22
CA ALA A 176 6.84 -12.19 -9.77
C ALA A 176 7.03 -13.22 -8.67
N GLN A 177 8.17 -13.89 -8.73
CA GLN A 177 8.64 -14.77 -7.69
C GLN A 177 9.76 -14.08 -6.92
N VAL A 178 9.58 -13.92 -5.60
CA VAL A 178 10.63 -13.41 -4.71
C VAL A 178 11.11 -14.55 -3.83
N THR A 179 12.36 -14.96 -4.00
CA THR A 179 12.96 -16.08 -3.23
C THR A 179 14.32 -15.62 -2.73
N PRO A 180 14.69 -15.85 -1.45
CA PRO A 180 15.98 -15.43 -0.89
C PRO A 180 17.20 -16.21 -1.45
N SER A 181 17.17 -16.67 -2.70
CA SER A 181 18.29 -17.31 -3.38
C SER A 181 19.06 -16.28 -4.20
N ASN A 182 20.40 -16.38 -4.20
CA ASN A 182 21.36 -15.43 -4.81
C ASN A 182 21.27 -15.30 -6.35
N THR A 183 20.15 -15.62 -6.99
CA THR A 183 20.05 -15.76 -8.45
C THR A 183 18.88 -14.96 -8.99
N THR A 184 19.19 -13.77 -9.50
CA THR A 184 18.26 -12.94 -10.27
C THR A 184 18.08 -13.54 -11.67
N THR A 185 16.93 -14.17 -11.92
CA THR A 185 16.61 -14.69 -13.26
C THR A 185 15.47 -13.90 -13.86
N ILE A 186 15.82 -12.90 -14.66
CA ILE A 186 14.86 -12.10 -15.41
C ILE A 186 14.67 -12.77 -16.78
N LYS A 187 13.62 -13.58 -16.95
CA LYS A 187 13.25 -14.07 -18.28
C LYS A 187 12.56 -12.94 -19.06
N ALA A 188 13.03 -12.69 -20.28
CA ALA A 188 12.72 -11.49 -21.06
C ALA A 188 11.50 -11.62 -22.00
N SER A 189 10.69 -12.68 -21.90
CA SER A 189 9.62 -12.93 -22.89
C SER A 189 8.33 -13.56 -22.36
N SER A 190 8.13 -13.67 -21.06
CA SER A 190 6.88 -14.15 -20.46
C SER A 190 6.60 -13.37 -19.18
N ALA A 191 5.35 -13.26 -18.78
CA ALA A 191 4.81 -12.51 -17.66
C ALA A 191 5.42 -12.80 -16.26
N LYS A 192 6.61 -13.42 -16.16
CA LYS A 192 7.27 -13.85 -14.92
C LYS A 192 8.60 -13.12 -14.70
N ILE A 193 8.79 -12.56 -13.51
CA ILE A 193 10.08 -12.04 -13.03
C ILE A 193 10.51 -12.86 -11.81
N THR A 194 11.77 -13.29 -11.73
CA THR A 194 12.32 -13.93 -10.51
C THR A 194 13.47 -13.10 -9.97
N THR A 195 13.35 -12.61 -8.74
CA THR A 195 14.37 -11.78 -8.08
C THR A 195 14.62 -12.23 -6.64
N PRO A 196 15.84 -12.02 -6.11
CA PRO A 196 16.15 -12.24 -4.71
C PRO A 196 15.44 -11.26 -3.78
N SER A 197 15.16 -10.05 -4.27
CA SER A 197 14.59 -8.95 -3.49
C SER A 197 13.40 -8.31 -4.20
N ILE A 198 12.43 -7.86 -3.42
CA ILE A 198 11.32 -7.03 -3.89
C ILE A 198 11.80 -5.63 -4.31
N VAL A 199 12.88 -5.12 -3.72
CA VAL A 199 13.45 -3.84 -4.14
C VAL A 199 13.98 -3.96 -5.57
N GLU A 200 14.76 -5.01 -5.85
CA GLU A 200 15.23 -5.31 -7.20
C GLU A 200 14.08 -5.56 -8.17
N LEU A 201 12.98 -6.19 -7.73
CA LEU A 201 11.79 -6.37 -8.56
C LEU A 201 11.24 -5.01 -9.02
N PHE A 202 10.99 -4.09 -8.10
CA PHE A 202 10.42 -2.78 -8.44
C PHE A 202 11.40 -1.90 -9.22
N GLU A 203 12.71 -2.01 -8.98
CA GLU A 203 13.75 -1.36 -9.79
C GLU A 203 13.81 -1.93 -11.21
N ALA A 204 13.72 -3.26 -11.35
CA ALA A 204 13.71 -3.94 -12.65
C ALA A 204 12.46 -3.57 -13.46
N ILE A 205 11.29 -3.53 -12.81
CA ILE A 205 10.07 -3.08 -13.49
C ILE A 205 10.16 -1.58 -13.83
N HIS A 206 10.79 -0.74 -12.99
CA HIS A 206 10.94 0.69 -13.29
C HIS A 206 11.89 0.94 -14.47
N SER A 207 12.92 0.09 -14.61
CA SER A 207 13.90 0.14 -15.71
C SER A 207 13.33 -0.38 -17.03
N ARG A 208 12.38 -1.33 -16.97
CA ARG A 208 11.56 -1.73 -18.12
C ARG A 208 10.51 -0.64 -18.33
N LYS A 209 10.80 0.38 -19.14
CA LYS A 209 9.75 1.26 -19.68
C LYS A 209 8.76 0.41 -20.51
N VAL A 210 7.76 -0.18 -19.86
CA VAL A 210 6.60 -0.84 -20.50
C VAL A 210 5.58 0.23 -20.83
#